data_AF-A0A5N5HXE3-F1
#
_entry.id   AF-A0A5N5HXE3-F1
#
_cell.length_a   1.000
_cell.length_b   1.000
_cell.length_c   1.000
_cell.angle_alpha   90.00
_cell.angle_beta   90.00
_cell.angle_gamma   90.00
#
_symmetry.space_group_name_H-M   'P 1'
#
loop_
_entity.id
_entity.type
_entity.pdbx_description
1 polymer ?
#
loop_
_entity_poly.entity_id
_entity_poly.type
_entity_poly.pdbx_seq_one_letter_code
_entity_poly.pdbx_strand_id
1 'polypeptide(L)'
;MTEPTKIMKPNENLMEFSDPYAIHHSDHTGLILVSKPLDGNNYGQWSRAMCMGLSAKNKVGFINGTIEAPSPSDSKYAAWKRCNDMVTLWIVNSVHPDIACSIMYAEIAAAVWNDLKDRFSQISDSRIYQIRQEIVENRQGQLSVSAYYTKMKALWDELASYNDPLTCTCAGLRGLAEREEKERVMQFLMGLNDSYATIRGSILMMSPFPDTRRVHGLILQHERQMDIGSRMGTHSHAMQAQRTLAPSLSNKQPSNTFSRKSLKCTYCDGDGHLVDRCYYIIGFPERHKWHGKNVKPKNKRSAVNNVEALNSPTTTKPTTSDGPMFTTEEYNQIIAMLRNGNGQPLANATGRGFEEDDWPGQAF
;
A
#
# COMPACT_ATOMS: atom_id res chain seq x y z
N MET A 1 72.65 28.98 6.22
CA MET A 1 71.83 27.91 5.65
C MET A 1 70.37 28.31 5.87
N THR A 2 69.72 28.80 4.82
CA THR A 2 68.31 29.20 4.83
C THR A 2 67.68 28.54 3.60
N GLU A 3 66.91 27.47 3.82
CA GLU A 3 66.11 26.82 2.79
C GLU A 3 64.90 27.69 2.41
N PRO A 4 64.51 27.74 1.13
CA PRO A 4 63.36 28.51 0.70
C PRO A 4 62.06 27.73 0.92
N THR A 5 61.08 28.40 1.52
CA THR A 5 59.73 27.88 1.74
C THR A 5 59.02 27.69 0.40
N LYS A 6 58.72 26.45 0.05
CA LYS A 6 58.00 26.07 -1.17
C LYS A 6 56.53 26.44 -1.02
N ILE A 7 56.08 27.47 -1.73
CA ILE A 7 54.66 27.85 -1.82
C ILE A 7 53.92 26.71 -2.54
N MET A 8 53.08 25.96 -1.82
CA MET A 8 52.17 24.97 -2.41
C MET A 8 51.11 25.71 -3.23
N LYS A 9 51.10 25.48 -4.55
CA LYS A 9 49.99 25.88 -5.41
C LYS A 9 48.72 25.13 -5.01
N PRO A 10 47.53 25.75 -5.06
CA PRO A 10 46.27 25.03 -4.85
C PRO A 10 46.13 23.91 -5.89
N ASN A 11 45.58 22.78 -5.45
CA ASN A 11 45.41 21.57 -6.25
C ASN A 11 44.45 21.83 -7.43
N GLU A 12 44.95 21.91 -8.66
CA GLU A 12 44.18 22.24 -9.88
C GLU A 12 42.97 21.30 -10.10
N ASN A 13 43.05 20.05 -9.63
CA ASN A 13 41.98 19.06 -9.70
C ASN A 13 40.72 19.40 -8.88
N LEU A 14 40.78 20.25 -7.87
CA LEU A 14 39.59 20.61 -7.06
C LEU A 14 38.73 21.70 -7.71
N MET A 15 39.30 22.51 -8.60
CA MET A 15 38.57 23.57 -9.31
C MET A 15 37.75 23.02 -10.49
N GLU A 16 38.20 21.94 -11.12
CA GLU A 16 37.56 21.38 -12.32
C GLU A 16 36.19 20.75 -12.03
N PHE A 17 36.01 20.12 -10.86
CA PHE A 17 34.71 19.55 -10.45
C PHE A 17 33.65 20.59 -10.07
N SER A 18 34.06 21.83 -9.77
CA SER A 18 33.15 22.93 -9.48
C SER A 18 32.86 23.81 -10.68
N ASP A 19 33.54 23.62 -11.81
CA ASP A 19 33.31 24.41 -13.01
C ASP A 19 31.98 24.00 -13.65
N PRO A 20 30.97 24.90 -13.70
CA PRO A 20 29.72 24.61 -14.38
C PRO A 20 29.89 24.40 -15.90
N TYR A 21 31.04 24.77 -16.49
CA TYR A 21 31.35 24.58 -17.91
C TYR A 21 32.07 23.27 -18.25
N ALA A 22 32.46 22.49 -17.25
CA ALA A 22 33.08 21.19 -17.46
C ALA A 22 32.04 20.12 -17.85
N ILE A 23 32.27 19.38 -18.93
CA ILE A 23 31.46 18.22 -19.30
C ILE A 23 32.21 16.98 -18.79
N HIS A 24 31.58 16.21 -17.90
CA HIS A 24 32.20 15.01 -17.37
C HIS A 24 32.17 13.89 -18.43
N HIS A 25 33.10 12.94 -18.37
CA HIS A 25 33.14 11.83 -19.33
C HIS A 25 31.88 10.94 -19.31
N SER A 26 31.09 10.99 -18.24
CA SER A 26 29.79 10.33 -18.13
C SER A 26 28.63 11.09 -18.79
N ASP A 27 28.87 12.31 -19.25
CA ASP A 27 27.84 13.21 -19.74
C ASP A 27 27.72 13.01 -21.26
N HIS A 28 26.84 12.09 -21.64
CA HIS A 28 26.52 11.82 -23.03
C HIS A 28 25.06 12.15 -23.32
N THR A 29 24.74 12.33 -24.60
CA THR A 29 23.43 12.76 -25.11
C THR A 29 22.27 11.82 -24.75
N GLY A 30 22.55 10.51 -24.71
CA GLY A 30 21.58 9.49 -24.32
C GLY A 30 21.42 9.26 -22.81
N LEU A 31 21.99 10.12 -21.96
CA LEU A 31 21.84 9.97 -20.51
C LEU A 31 20.39 10.26 -20.10
N ILE A 32 19.75 9.29 -19.46
CA ILE A 32 18.38 9.43 -18.96
C ILE A 32 18.43 10.13 -17.60
N LEU A 33 18.13 11.43 -17.58
CA LEU A 33 18.02 12.20 -16.34
C LEU A 33 16.68 12.00 -15.64
N VAL A 34 15.61 11.78 -16.40
CA VAL A 34 14.26 11.57 -15.91
C VAL A 34 13.67 10.32 -16.56
N SER A 35 13.17 9.38 -15.76
CA SER A 35 12.63 8.12 -16.25
C SER A 35 11.25 8.24 -16.88
N LYS A 36 10.41 9.16 -16.38
CA LYS A 36 9.08 9.47 -16.92
C LYS A 36 9.14 10.77 -17.73
N PRO A 37 8.97 10.72 -19.06
CA PRO A 37 8.95 11.93 -19.88
C PRO A 37 7.81 12.87 -19.51
N LEU A 38 7.99 14.17 -19.76
CA LEU A 38 6.91 15.16 -19.65
C LEU A 38 5.78 14.82 -20.62
N ASP A 39 4.56 14.62 -20.11
CA ASP A 39 3.36 14.27 -20.89
C ASP A 39 2.25 15.33 -20.84
N GLY A 40 2.56 16.47 -20.21
CA GLY A 40 1.64 17.60 -20.04
C GLY A 40 0.91 17.62 -18.70
N ASN A 41 0.70 16.47 -18.06
CA ASN A 41 -0.02 16.37 -16.77
C ASN A 41 0.93 16.20 -15.58
N ASN A 42 2.18 15.84 -15.84
CA ASN A 42 3.16 15.50 -14.81
C ASN A 42 4.26 16.57 -14.62
N TYR A 43 4.04 17.82 -15.06
CA TYR A 43 5.08 18.88 -15.05
C TYR A 43 5.76 19.07 -13.69
N GLY A 44 5.01 19.07 -12.58
CA GLY A 44 5.60 19.21 -11.24
C GLY A 44 6.57 18.08 -10.89
N GLN A 45 6.19 16.83 -11.17
CA GLN A 45 7.03 15.66 -10.93
C GLN A 45 8.25 15.64 -11.87
N TRP A 46 8.02 15.93 -13.14
CA TRP A 46 9.06 15.96 -14.18
C TRP A 46 10.09 17.07 -13.90
N SER A 47 9.64 18.30 -13.64
CA SER A 47 10.52 19.45 -13.40
C SER A 47 11.39 19.22 -12.17
N ARG A 48 10.82 18.67 -11.09
CA ARG A 48 11.57 18.29 -9.89
C ARG A 48 12.64 17.24 -10.20
N ALA A 49 12.27 16.17 -10.90
CA ALA A 49 13.22 15.10 -11.26
C ALA A 49 14.35 15.62 -12.17
N MET A 50 14.01 16.48 -13.14
CA MET A 50 14.97 17.08 -14.05
C MET A 50 15.95 18.01 -13.32
N CYS A 51 15.44 18.86 -12.43
CA CYS A 51 16.27 19.70 -11.56
C CYS A 51 17.23 18.86 -10.70
N MET A 52 16.78 17.74 -10.13
CA MET A 52 17.64 16.84 -9.36
C MET A 52 18.75 16.23 -10.23
N GLY A 53 18.41 15.75 -11.43
CA GLY A 53 19.39 15.20 -12.38
C GLY A 53 20.44 16.23 -12.81
N LEU A 54 20.01 17.44 -13.15
CA LEU A 54 20.91 18.54 -13.49
C LEU A 54 21.75 19.02 -12.30
N SER A 55 21.19 19.00 -11.09
CA SER A 55 21.91 19.38 -9.86
C SER A 55 23.06 18.41 -9.59
N ALA A 56 22.84 17.11 -9.78
CA ALA A 56 23.89 16.10 -9.65
C ALA A 56 25.03 16.28 -10.65
N LYS A 57 24.80 17.04 -11.73
CA LYS A 57 25.75 17.36 -12.80
C LYS A 57 26.30 18.80 -12.73
N ASN A 58 25.94 19.58 -11.71
CA ASN A 58 26.27 21.00 -11.59
C ASN A 58 25.78 21.84 -12.80
N LYS A 59 24.61 21.52 -13.37
CA LYS A 59 24.04 22.16 -14.58
C LYS A 59 22.74 22.95 -14.36
N VAL A 60 22.22 23.02 -13.12
CA VAL A 60 20.96 23.76 -12.82
C VAL A 60 21.05 25.23 -13.24
N GLY A 61 22.26 25.81 -13.20
CA GLY A 61 22.48 27.19 -13.58
C GLY A 61 22.12 27.54 -15.03
N PHE A 62 22.10 26.55 -15.93
CA PHE A 62 21.73 26.73 -17.34
C PHE A 62 20.23 26.85 -17.57
N ILE A 63 19.40 26.32 -16.65
CA ILE A 63 17.94 26.34 -16.79
C ILE A 63 17.29 27.48 -16.00
N ASN A 64 17.89 27.89 -14.88
CA ASN A 64 17.37 28.97 -14.03
C ASN A 64 17.93 30.36 -14.42
N GLY A 65 18.88 30.41 -15.37
CA GLY A 65 19.50 31.64 -15.84
C GLY A 65 20.62 32.20 -14.97
N THR A 66 21.05 31.53 -13.89
CA THR A 66 22.19 32.02 -13.07
C THR A 66 23.52 31.93 -13.81
N ILE A 67 23.59 31.10 -14.86
CA ILE A 67 24.72 31.03 -15.78
C ILE A 67 24.30 31.66 -17.10
N GLU A 68 24.60 32.95 -17.24
CA GLU A 68 24.30 33.71 -18.45
C GLU A 68 25.24 33.37 -19.61
N ALA A 69 24.76 33.58 -20.83
CA ALA A 69 25.55 33.40 -22.03
C ALA A 69 26.72 34.41 -22.07
N PRO A 70 27.99 33.95 -22.13
CA PRO A 70 29.11 34.84 -22.33
C PRO A 70 29.03 35.56 -23.67
N SER A 71 29.76 36.66 -23.82
CA SER A 71 29.93 37.29 -25.15
C SER A 71 30.54 36.28 -26.14
N PRO A 72 30.13 36.27 -27.42
CA PRO A 72 30.74 35.41 -28.43
C PRO A 72 32.26 35.58 -28.60
N SER A 73 32.81 36.71 -28.16
CA SER A 73 34.26 36.98 -28.17
C SER A 73 35.00 36.43 -26.94
N ASP A 74 34.30 35.90 -25.94
CA ASP A 74 34.88 35.32 -24.73
C ASP A 74 35.40 33.90 -24.99
N SER A 75 36.58 33.56 -24.46
CA SER A 75 37.16 32.22 -24.53
C SER A 75 36.28 31.14 -23.90
N LYS A 76 35.40 31.52 -22.95
CA LYS A 76 34.46 30.62 -22.28
C LYS A 76 33.20 30.32 -23.10
N TYR A 77 32.91 31.10 -24.15
CA TYR A 77 31.67 30.96 -24.93
C TYR A 77 31.52 29.56 -25.53
N ALA A 78 32.60 29.00 -26.10
CA ALA A 78 32.57 27.66 -26.70
C ALA A 78 32.32 26.54 -25.66
N ALA A 79 32.78 26.71 -24.41
CA ALA A 79 32.51 25.76 -23.33
C ALA A 79 31.07 25.88 -22.81
N TRP A 80 30.60 27.11 -22.61
CA TRP A 80 29.21 27.39 -22.27
C TRP A 80 28.25 26.83 -23.31
N LYS A 81 28.49 27.06 -24.61
CA LYS A 81 27.63 26.62 -25.71
C LYS A 81 27.48 25.10 -25.74
N ARG A 82 28.59 24.36 -25.56
CA ARG A 82 28.57 22.90 -25.47
C ARG A 82 27.73 22.40 -24.29
N CYS A 83 27.88 23.00 -23.12
CA CYS A 83 27.08 22.65 -21.95
C CYS A 83 25.60 22.99 -22.13
N ASN A 84 25.30 24.17 -22.69
CA ASN A 84 23.94 24.59 -23.01
C ASN A 84 23.26 23.58 -23.95
N ASP A 85 23.91 23.23 -25.06
CA ASP A 85 23.35 22.30 -26.05
C ASP A 85 23.16 20.90 -25.46
N MET A 86 24.06 20.46 -24.58
CA MET A 86 23.90 19.22 -23.81
C MET A 86 22.67 19.23 -22.90
N VAL A 87 22.48 20.32 -22.13
CA VAL A 87 21.33 20.45 -21.23
C VAL A 87 20.04 20.54 -22.05
N THR A 88 20.02 21.31 -23.14
CA THR A 88 18.90 21.37 -24.08
C THR A 88 18.54 19.98 -24.58
N LEU A 89 19.53 19.18 -25.01
CA LEU A 89 19.27 17.84 -25.52
C LEU A 89 18.76 16.88 -24.45
N TRP A 90 19.26 16.96 -23.21
CA TRP A 90 18.68 16.20 -22.10
C TRP A 90 17.23 16.59 -21.82
N ILE A 91 16.88 17.87 -21.91
CA ILE A 91 15.48 18.30 -21.78
C ILE A 91 14.64 17.72 -22.92
N VAL A 92 15.06 17.91 -24.18
CA VAL A 92 14.35 17.42 -25.36
C VAL A 92 14.14 15.90 -25.32
N ASN A 93 15.15 15.14 -24.89
CA ASN A 93 15.05 13.68 -24.75
C ASN A 93 14.20 13.22 -23.55
N SER A 94 13.81 14.15 -22.67
CA SER A 94 13.02 13.87 -21.47
C SER A 94 11.57 14.34 -21.58
N VAL A 95 11.09 14.74 -22.76
CA VAL A 95 9.70 15.12 -23.00
C VAL A 95 9.05 14.24 -24.05
N HIS A 96 7.72 14.20 -24.08
CA HIS A 96 6.97 13.49 -25.12
C HIS A 96 7.35 14.02 -26.52
N PRO A 97 7.45 13.17 -27.57
CA PRO A 97 7.87 13.59 -28.91
C PRO A 97 7.08 14.79 -29.48
N ASP A 98 5.77 14.85 -29.22
CA ASP A 98 4.93 15.97 -29.66
C ASP A 98 5.33 17.30 -29.00
N ILE A 99 5.80 17.26 -27.75
CA ILE A 99 6.32 18.42 -27.04
C ILE A 99 7.73 18.75 -27.56
N ALA A 100 8.56 17.74 -27.77
CA ALA A 100 9.94 17.89 -28.25
C ALA A 100 10.02 18.70 -29.55
N CYS A 101 9.13 18.44 -30.51
CA CYS A 101 9.04 19.18 -31.77
C CYS A 101 8.89 20.70 -31.58
N SER A 102 8.17 21.13 -30.53
CA SER A 102 7.94 22.56 -30.26
C SER A 102 9.14 23.29 -29.64
N ILE A 103 10.05 22.56 -28.98
CA ILE A 103 11.17 23.13 -28.23
C ILE A 103 12.55 22.91 -28.90
N MET A 104 12.62 22.05 -29.92
CA MET A 104 13.88 21.66 -30.56
C MET A 104 14.66 22.84 -31.17
N TYR A 105 13.97 23.90 -31.58
CA TYR A 105 14.56 25.07 -32.24
C TYR A 105 15.04 26.16 -31.28
N ALA A 106 14.85 25.99 -29.97
CA ALA A 106 15.28 26.97 -28.99
C ALA A 106 16.81 26.96 -28.81
N GLU A 107 17.42 28.14 -28.82
CA GLU A 107 18.89 28.28 -28.79
C GLU A 107 19.51 28.06 -27.41
N ILE A 108 18.74 28.28 -26.34
CA ILE A 108 19.22 28.30 -24.95
C ILE A 108 18.32 27.41 -24.07
N ALA A 109 18.95 26.59 -23.23
CA ALA A 109 18.27 25.68 -22.31
C ALA A 109 17.29 26.41 -21.36
N ALA A 110 17.65 27.61 -20.90
CA ALA A 110 16.77 28.46 -20.08
C ALA A 110 15.47 28.84 -20.82
N ALA A 111 15.54 29.12 -22.13
CA ALA A 111 14.36 29.44 -22.92
C ALA A 111 13.43 28.23 -23.04
N VAL A 112 13.99 27.04 -23.32
CA VAL A 112 13.23 25.77 -23.31
C VAL A 112 12.57 25.55 -21.95
N TRP A 113 13.33 25.72 -20.87
CA TRP A 113 12.84 25.49 -19.52
C TRP A 113 11.67 26.41 -19.17
N ASN A 114 11.80 27.71 -19.47
CA ASN A 114 10.75 28.70 -19.20
C ASN A 114 9.51 28.46 -20.06
N ASP A 115 9.67 28.14 -21.35
CA ASP A 115 8.54 27.82 -22.22
C ASP A 115 7.76 26.59 -21.74
N LEU A 116 8.45 25.52 -21.31
CA LEU A 116 7.78 24.36 -20.70
C LEU A 116 7.11 24.73 -19.38
N LYS A 117 7.73 25.60 -18.57
CA LYS A 117 7.15 26.09 -17.34
C LYS A 117 5.87 26.87 -17.59
N ASP A 118 5.88 27.81 -18.52
CA ASP A 118 4.73 28.67 -18.78
C ASP A 118 3.54 27.87 -19.35
N ARG A 119 3.81 26.88 -20.22
CA ARG A 119 2.77 26.05 -20.83
C ARG A 119 2.16 25.02 -19.87
N PHE A 120 2.98 24.38 -19.04
CA PHE A 120 2.53 23.21 -18.26
C PHE A 120 2.42 23.46 -16.74
N SER A 121 2.84 24.61 -16.24
CA SER A 121 2.63 24.98 -14.82
C SER A 121 1.16 25.26 -14.51
N GLN A 122 0.35 25.85 -15.40
CA GLN A 122 -1.07 26.08 -15.11
C GLN A 122 -1.87 24.77 -15.01
N ILE A 123 -1.51 23.76 -15.80
CA ILE A 123 -2.08 22.42 -15.68
C ILE A 123 -1.77 21.82 -14.30
N SER A 124 -0.68 22.27 -13.66
CA SER A 124 -0.36 21.84 -12.30
C SER A 124 -1.40 22.28 -11.26
N ASP A 125 -2.10 23.41 -11.42
CA ASP A 125 -3.20 23.79 -10.51
C ASP A 125 -4.39 22.83 -10.61
N SER A 126 -4.68 22.37 -11.83
CA SER A 126 -5.71 21.35 -12.04
C SER A 126 -5.30 20.01 -11.38
N ARG A 127 -4.00 19.69 -11.40
CA ARG A 127 -3.45 18.52 -10.70
C ARG A 127 -3.49 18.70 -9.19
N ILE A 128 -3.22 19.89 -8.65
CA ILE A 128 -3.38 20.21 -7.22
C ILE A 128 -4.83 19.98 -6.80
N TYR A 129 -5.80 20.45 -7.59
CA TYR A 129 -7.21 20.20 -7.33
C TYR A 129 -7.53 18.70 -7.31
N GLN A 130 -7.08 17.95 -8.32
CA GLN A 130 -7.27 16.49 -8.38
C GLN A 130 -6.66 15.78 -7.16
N ILE A 131 -5.42 16.10 -6.78
CA ILE A 131 -4.76 15.50 -5.61
C ILE A 131 -5.56 15.79 -4.34
N ARG A 132 -6.04 17.04 -4.17
CA ARG A 132 -6.86 17.41 -3.01
C ARG A 132 -8.17 16.61 -2.97
N GLN A 133 -8.82 16.44 -4.12
CA GLN A 133 -10.02 15.62 -4.23
C GLN A 133 -9.70 14.15 -3.90
N GLU A 134 -8.64 13.59 -4.48
CA GLU A 134 -8.18 12.22 -4.21
C GLU A 134 -7.89 12.00 -2.73
N ILE A 135 -7.28 12.96 -2.02
CA ILE A 135 -7.03 12.91 -0.57
C ILE A 135 -8.34 12.83 0.22
N VAL A 136 -9.33 13.65 -0.11
CA VAL A 136 -10.62 13.72 0.60
C VAL A 136 -11.46 12.47 0.35
N GLU A 137 -11.43 11.92 -0.86
CA GLU A 137 -12.20 10.74 -1.26
C GLU A 137 -11.50 9.43 -0.88
N ASN A 138 -10.19 9.46 -0.55
CA ASN A 138 -9.43 8.25 -0.23
C ASN A 138 -9.97 7.55 1.02
N ARG A 139 -10.29 6.27 0.88
CA ARG A 139 -10.68 5.38 1.98
C ARG A 139 -9.83 4.12 1.90
N GLN A 140 -9.53 3.52 3.05
CA GLN A 140 -8.75 2.29 3.13
C GLN A 140 -9.41 1.16 2.30
N GLY A 141 -10.71 0.94 2.49
CA GLY A 141 -11.45 -0.08 1.74
C GLY A 141 -10.83 -1.46 1.94
N GLN A 142 -10.44 -2.12 0.83
CA GLN A 142 -9.82 -3.45 0.84
C GLN A 142 -8.29 -3.41 0.95
N LEU A 143 -7.68 -2.22 1.00
CA LEU A 143 -6.23 -2.09 1.12
C LEU A 143 -5.76 -2.43 2.55
N SER A 144 -4.56 -3.00 2.66
CA SER A 144 -3.87 -3.05 3.94
C SER A 144 -3.57 -1.64 4.46
N VAL A 145 -3.43 -1.48 5.78
CA VAL A 145 -3.10 -0.17 6.37
C VAL A 145 -1.80 0.40 5.78
N SER A 146 -0.78 -0.44 5.59
CA SER A 146 0.49 -0.02 4.99
C SER A 146 0.33 0.48 3.54
N ALA A 147 -0.48 -0.20 2.73
CA ALA A 147 -0.72 0.20 1.35
C ALA A 147 -1.53 1.51 1.30
N TYR A 148 -2.56 1.63 2.13
CA TYR A 148 -3.34 2.85 2.26
C TYR A 148 -2.49 4.04 2.73
N TYR A 149 -1.67 3.87 3.76
CA TYR A 149 -0.75 4.89 4.24
C TYR A 149 0.26 5.31 3.16
N THR A 150 0.81 4.35 2.42
CA THR A 150 1.75 4.66 1.32
C THR A 150 1.09 5.50 0.24
N LYS A 151 -0.17 5.18 -0.12
CA LYS A 151 -0.94 5.98 -1.09
C LYS A 151 -1.21 7.39 -0.57
N MET A 152 -1.65 7.54 0.68
CA MET A 152 -1.87 8.85 1.31
C MET A 152 -0.57 9.67 1.36
N LYS A 153 0.54 9.04 1.75
CA LYS A 153 1.86 9.68 1.78
C LYS A 153 2.28 10.18 0.41
N ALA A 154 2.11 9.37 -0.63
CA ALA A 154 2.43 9.77 -2.00
C ALA A 154 1.64 11.01 -2.43
N LEU A 155 0.35 11.08 -2.13
CA LEU A 155 -0.49 12.25 -2.43
C LEU A 155 -0.04 13.50 -1.66
N TRP A 156 0.30 13.37 -0.36
CA TRP A 156 0.80 14.50 0.42
C TRP A 156 2.17 14.99 -0.05
N ASP A 157 3.08 14.08 -0.38
CA ASP A 157 4.40 14.42 -0.91
C ASP A 157 4.27 15.10 -2.28
N GLU A 158 3.37 14.60 -3.13
CA GLU A 158 3.07 15.22 -4.44
C GLU A 158 2.48 16.62 -4.25
N LEU A 159 1.51 16.79 -3.35
CA LEU A 159 0.91 18.10 -3.04
C LEU A 159 1.96 19.09 -2.50
N ALA A 160 2.83 18.62 -1.59
CA ALA A 160 3.90 19.44 -1.04
C ALA A 160 4.94 19.85 -2.10
N SER A 161 5.10 19.07 -3.18
CA SER A 161 6.04 19.39 -4.25
C SER A 161 5.64 20.61 -5.09
N TYR A 162 4.36 20.99 -5.08
CA TYR A 162 3.85 22.20 -5.75
C TYR A 162 3.97 23.45 -4.89
N ASN A 163 4.24 23.31 -3.59
CA ASN A 163 4.43 24.44 -2.70
C ASN A 163 5.90 24.84 -2.69
N ASP A 164 6.19 26.13 -2.86
CA ASP A 164 7.54 26.64 -2.71
C ASP A 164 8.02 26.45 -1.26
N PRO A 165 9.22 25.89 -1.04
CA PRO A 165 9.75 25.70 0.30
C PRO A 165 10.06 27.06 0.94
N LEU A 166 9.17 27.51 1.83
CA LEU A 166 9.46 28.64 2.70
C LEU A 166 10.53 28.22 3.71
N THR A 167 11.68 28.90 3.70
CA THR A 167 12.75 28.68 4.68
C THR A 167 12.79 29.84 5.67
N CYS A 168 12.37 29.58 6.91
CA CYS A 168 12.46 30.50 8.03
C CYS A 168 12.52 29.69 9.34
N THR A 169 13.36 30.11 10.28
CA THR A 169 13.47 29.50 11.61
C THR A 169 12.47 30.08 12.62
N CYS A 170 11.54 30.89 12.14
CA CYS A 170 10.52 31.55 12.95
C CYS A 170 9.45 30.58 13.46
N ALA A 171 8.90 30.89 14.64
CA ALA A 171 7.82 30.11 15.26
C ALA A 171 6.58 29.96 14.36
N GLY A 172 6.35 30.92 13.44
CA GLY A 172 5.24 30.89 12.49
C GLY A 172 5.32 29.73 11.49
N LEU A 173 6.47 29.49 10.87
CA LEU A 173 6.64 28.35 9.96
C LEU A 173 6.56 27.02 10.70
N ARG A 174 7.10 26.94 11.93
CA ARG A 174 6.94 25.75 12.77
C ARG A 174 5.46 25.47 13.05
N GLY A 175 4.67 26.49 13.39
CA GLY A 175 3.23 26.33 13.61
C GLY A 175 2.45 25.92 12.36
N LEU A 176 2.89 26.34 11.17
CA LEU A 176 2.32 25.86 9.90
C LEU A 176 2.64 24.39 9.64
N ALA A 177 3.89 23.97 9.85
CA ALA A 177 4.29 22.58 9.71
C ALA A 177 3.55 21.66 10.70
N GLU A 178 3.38 22.10 11.96
CA GLU A 178 2.59 21.37 12.96
C GLU A 178 1.12 21.26 12.57
N ARG A 179 0.54 22.32 11.98
CA ARG A 179 -0.84 22.30 11.48
C ARG A 179 -1.00 21.35 10.29
N GLU A 180 -0.08 21.40 9.34
CA GLU A 180 -0.08 20.52 8.17
C GLU A 180 0.05 19.05 8.59
N GLU A 181 0.95 18.75 9.53
CA GLU A 181 1.11 17.39 10.04
C GLU A 181 -0.15 16.91 10.77
N LYS A 182 -0.77 17.78 11.57
CA LYS A 182 -2.05 17.48 12.21
C LYS A 182 -3.14 17.20 11.18
N GLU A 183 -3.22 17.97 10.10
CA GLU A 183 -4.18 17.76 9.03
C GLU A 183 -3.97 16.40 8.33
N ARG A 184 -2.72 16.04 8.00
CA ARG A 184 -2.39 14.72 7.42
C ARG A 184 -2.83 13.57 8.32
N VAL A 185 -2.57 13.67 9.63
CA VAL A 185 -3.04 12.68 10.60
C VAL A 185 -4.56 12.56 10.58
N MET A 186 -5.28 13.68 10.58
CA MET A 186 -6.75 13.67 10.55
C MET A 186 -7.29 13.02 9.27
N GLN A 187 -6.73 13.39 8.10
CA GLN A 187 -7.09 12.81 6.81
C GLN A 187 -6.88 11.29 6.79
N PHE A 188 -5.74 10.82 7.34
CA PHE A 188 -5.46 9.39 7.46
C PHE A 188 -6.46 8.67 8.36
N LEU A 189 -6.69 9.19 9.58
CA LEU A 189 -7.61 8.57 10.53
C LEU A 189 -9.06 8.53 10.01
N MET A 190 -9.50 9.57 9.29
CA MET A 190 -10.83 9.65 8.69
C MET A 190 -11.06 8.59 7.61
N GLY A 191 -10.03 8.22 6.85
CA GLY A 191 -10.16 7.25 5.79
C GLY A 191 -9.95 5.78 6.19
N LEU A 192 -9.51 5.51 7.44
CA LEU A 192 -9.39 4.15 7.96
C LEU A 192 -10.76 3.46 8.14
N ASN A 193 -10.76 2.14 8.01
CA ASN A 193 -11.94 1.31 8.23
C ASN A 193 -12.42 1.36 9.69
N ASP A 194 -13.70 1.06 9.92
CA ASP A 194 -14.30 1.10 11.26
C ASP A 194 -13.76 0.06 12.23
N SER A 195 -13.08 -0.98 11.74
CA SER A 195 -12.32 -1.92 12.57
C SER A 195 -11.25 -1.23 13.43
N TYR A 196 -10.81 -0.03 13.04
CA TYR A 196 -9.82 0.76 13.77
C TYR A 196 -10.46 1.85 14.66
N ALA A 197 -11.78 1.89 14.82
CA ALA A 197 -12.48 2.94 15.58
C ALA A 197 -11.92 3.14 17.00
N THR A 198 -11.61 2.06 17.70
CA THR A 198 -11.05 2.09 19.07
C THR A 198 -9.71 2.82 19.11
N ILE A 199 -8.77 2.47 18.21
CA ILE A 199 -7.47 3.14 18.18
C ILE A 199 -7.55 4.56 17.65
N ARG A 200 -8.48 4.86 16.72
CA ARG A 200 -8.75 6.24 16.30
C ARG A 200 -9.13 7.09 17.50
N GLY A 201 -10.06 6.63 18.32
CA GLY A 201 -10.46 7.31 19.56
C GLY A 201 -9.28 7.50 20.53
N SER A 202 -8.48 6.45 20.75
CA SER A 202 -7.29 6.52 21.60
C SER A 202 -6.27 7.57 21.11
N ILE A 203 -5.97 7.58 19.80
CA ILE A 203 -5.04 8.53 19.18
C ILE A 203 -5.54 9.97 19.31
N LEU A 204 -6.83 10.20 19.09
CA LEU A 204 -7.44 11.53 19.21
C LEU A 204 -7.37 12.11 20.63
N MET A 205 -7.21 11.26 21.64
CA MET A 205 -7.05 11.65 23.05
C MET A 205 -5.59 11.79 23.50
N MET A 206 -4.60 11.50 22.64
CA MET A 206 -3.19 11.62 23.00
C MET A 206 -2.73 13.08 23.10
N SER A 207 -1.87 13.36 24.09
CA SER A 207 -1.17 14.64 24.23
C SER A 207 0.32 14.40 24.54
N PRO A 208 1.26 14.92 23.73
CA PRO A 208 1.05 15.71 22.52
C PRO A 208 0.46 14.87 21.37
N PHE A 209 -0.19 15.54 20.42
CA PHE A 209 -0.79 14.87 19.25
C PHE A 209 0.32 14.25 18.38
N PRO A 210 0.24 12.95 18.06
CA PRO A 210 1.31 12.25 17.35
C PRO A 210 1.41 12.67 15.87
N ASP A 211 2.59 12.47 15.27
CA ASP A 211 2.81 12.65 13.83
C ASP A 211 2.29 11.44 13.01
N THR A 212 2.20 11.61 11.69
CA THR A 212 1.70 10.57 10.77
C THR A 212 2.45 9.25 10.87
N ARG A 213 3.78 9.31 11.03
CA ARG A 213 4.63 8.12 11.17
C ARG A 213 4.33 7.36 12.46
N ARG A 214 4.20 8.07 13.59
CA ARG A 214 3.86 7.46 14.88
C ARG A 214 2.46 6.88 14.85
N VAL A 215 1.49 7.57 14.26
CA VAL A 215 0.12 7.09 14.08
C VAL A 215 0.09 5.79 13.27
N HIS A 216 0.79 5.75 12.12
CA HIS A 216 0.92 4.54 11.31
C HIS A 216 1.53 3.38 12.12
N GLY A 217 2.60 3.64 12.87
CA GLY A 217 3.21 2.64 13.75
C GLY A 217 2.27 2.11 14.84
N LEU A 218 1.49 2.98 15.48
CA LEU A 218 0.50 2.60 16.49
C LEU A 218 -0.60 1.70 15.91
N ILE A 219 -1.07 1.99 14.69
CA ILE A 219 -2.09 1.18 14.03
C ILE A 219 -1.54 -0.19 13.64
N LEU A 220 -0.33 -0.26 13.08
CA LEU A 220 0.31 -1.55 12.78
C LEU A 220 0.55 -2.38 14.05
N GLN A 221 0.89 -1.74 15.17
CA GLN A 221 1.00 -2.42 16.45
C GLN A 221 -0.35 -2.99 16.89
N HIS A 222 -1.45 -2.24 16.71
CA HIS A 222 -2.78 -2.72 17.02
C HIS A 222 -3.21 -3.90 16.15
N GLU A 223 -2.92 -3.89 14.84
CA GLU A 223 -3.21 -5.03 13.96
C GLU A 223 -2.55 -6.30 14.47
N ARG A 224 -1.28 -6.23 14.87
CA ARG A 224 -0.56 -7.37 15.45
C ARG A 224 -1.22 -7.86 16.75
N GLN A 225 -1.69 -6.95 17.60
CA GLN A 225 -2.38 -7.33 18.83
C GLN A 225 -3.74 -7.99 18.55
N MET A 226 -4.47 -7.53 17.54
CA MET A 226 -5.74 -8.15 17.13
C MET A 226 -5.54 -9.53 16.52
N ASP A 227 -4.48 -9.73 15.73
CA ASP A 227 -4.13 -11.06 15.21
C ASP A 227 -3.77 -12.03 16.35
N ILE A 228 -2.99 -11.59 17.34
CA ILE A 228 -2.68 -12.40 18.53
C ILE A 228 -3.95 -12.73 19.33
N GLY A 229 -4.82 -11.75 19.58
CA GLY A 229 -6.07 -11.94 20.31
C GLY A 229 -7.04 -12.90 19.59
N SER A 230 -7.10 -12.82 18.26
CA SER A 230 -7.86 -13.75 17.41
C SER A 230 -7.35 -15.18 17.53
N ARG A 231 -6.02 -15.38 17.52
CA ARG A 231 -5.39 -16.70 17.68
C ARG A 231 -5.53 -17.29 19.09
N MET A 232 -5.62 -16.46 20.12
CA MET A 232 -5.83 -16.91 21.51
C MET A 232 -7.30 -17.15 21.85
N GLY A 233 -8.24 -16.61 21.06
CA GLY A 233 -9.68 -16.76 21.23
C GLY A 233 -10.24 -18.16 20.99
N THR A 234 -9.44 -19.09 20.47
CA THR A 234 -9.84 -20.50 20.22
C THR A 234 -9.41 -21.48 21.33
N HIS A 235 -8.61 -21.07 22.31
CA HIS A 235 -8.05 -21.98 23.33
C HIS A 235 -8.21 -21.56 24.79
N SER A 236 -8.98 -20.51 25.11
CA SER A 236 -9.07 -20.01 26.48
C SER A 236 -10.33 -20.45 27.22
N HIS A 237 -10.45 -21.75 27.55
CA HIS A 237 -11.23 -22.26 28.71
C HIS A 237 -10.80 -23.69 29.09
N ALA A 238 -9.60 -23.85 29.62
CA ALA A 238 -9.26 -25.02 30.46
C ALA A 238 -8.06 -24.68 31.35
N MET A 239 -8.32 -24.08 32.52
CA MET A 239 -7.38 -24.16 33.64
C MET A 239 -8.10 -24.77 34.84
N GLN A 240 -7.72 -26.02 35.03
CA GLN A 240 -8.03 -26.97 36.06
C GLN A 240 -7.50 -26.48 37.42
N ALA A 241 -8.37 -26.35 38.41
CA ALA A 241 -7.97 -26.23 39.81
C ALA A 241 -8.49 -27.46 40.57
N GLN A 242 -7.52 -28.31 40.91
CA GLN A 242 -7.66 -29.55 41.67
C GLN A 242 -8.20 -29.26 43.08
N ARG A 243 -9.20 -30.05 43.50
CA ARG A 243 -9.76 -30.06 44.85
C ARG A 243 -8.77 -30.65 45.87
N THR A 244 -8.57 -29.96 46.98
CA THR A 244 -8.23 -30.56 48.29
C THR A 244 -9.37 -30.25 49.27
N LEU A 245 -9.85 -31.29 49.98
CA LEU A 245 -10.78 -31.24 51.12
C LEU A 245 -10.03 -30.68 52.35
N ALA A 246 -10.55 -29.97 53.37
CA ALA A 246 -11.85 -29.57 53.94
C ALA A 246 -11.55 -28.45 55.01
N PRO A 247 -12.43 -28.09 55.98
CA PRO A 247 -13.84 -27.69 55.96
C PRO A 247 -14.12 -26.27 56.54
N SER A 248 -15.33 -25.79 56.25
CA SER A 248 -16.19 -24.81 56.96
C SER A 248 -15.61 -23.55 57.61
N LEU A 249 -16.14 -22.39 57.22
CA LEU A 249 -16.85 -21.45 58.12
C LEU A 249 -17.64 -20.42 57.30
N SER A 250 -18.79 -20.06 57.85
CA SER A 250 -19.91 -19.30 57.29
C SER A 250 -19.59 -17.83 56.98
N ASN A 251 -20.08 -17.29 55.85
CA ASN A 251 -21.10 -16.21 55.86
C ASN A 251 -21.48 -15.68 54.47
N LYS A 252 -22.80 -15.61 54.27
CA LYS A 252 -23.62 -14.56 53.63
C LYS A 252 -23.11 -13.87 52.35
N GLN A 253 -23.81 -14.18 51.25
CA GLN A 253 -23.94 -13.32 50.07
C GLN A 253 -24.63 -11.98 50.37
N PRO A 254 -24.56 -11.04 49.41
CA PRO A 254 -25.80 -10.64 48.77
C PRO A 254 -25.78 -10.75 47.23
N SER A 255 -26.96 -11.08 46.71
CA SER A 255 -27.31 -11.28 45.31
C SER A 255 -27.32 -10.00 44.50
N ASN A 256 -26.95 -10.08 43.22
CA ASN A 256 -27.42 -9.13 42.22
C ASN A 256 -27.97 -9.83 40.98
N THR A 257 -29.11 -9.31 40.54
CA THR A 257 -30.15 -9.97 39.75
C THR A 257 -29.90 -9.73 38.26
N PHE A 258 -29.69 -10.79 37.47
CA PHE A 258 -29.89 -10.74 36.02
C PHE A 258 -30.65 -11.98 35.54
N SER A 259 -31.84 -11.70 35.00
CA SER A 259 -32.83 -12.61 34.42
C SER A 259 -32.22 -13.60 33.43
N ARG A 260 -32.21 -14.90 33.78
CA ARG A 260 -32.03 -16.00 32.83
C ARG A 260 -33.38 -16.66 32.58
N LYS A 261 -33.87 -16.59 31.35
CA LYS A 261 -35.05 -17.31 30.86
C LYS A 261 -34.96 -18.78 31.31
N SER A 262 -35.97 -19.29 32.01
CA SER A 262 -35.94 -20.65 32.55
C SER A 262 -35.99 -21.67 31.41
N LEU A 263 -34.99 -22.55 31.34
CA LEU A 263 -34.99 -23.69 30.43
C LEU A 263 -35.99 -24.71 30.97
N LYS A 264 -37.13 -24.93 30.29
CA LYS A 264 -38.12 -25.93 30.69
C LYS A 264 -38.02 -27.19 29.85
N CYS A 265 -38.11 -28.34 30.51
CA CYS A 265 -38.08 -29.65 29.88
C CYS A 265 -39.47 -30.06 29.39
N THR A 266 -39.63 -30.34 28.09
CA THR A 266 -40.91 -30.77 27.50
C THR A 266 -41.38 -32.17 27.92
N TYR A 267 -40.52 -32.98 28.54
CA TYR A 267 -40.88 -34.35 28.96
C TYR A 267 -41.34 -34.45 30.42
N CYS A 268 -40.77 -33.66 31.32
CA CYS A 268 -41.07 -33.70 32.75
C CYS A 268 -41.59 -32.37 33.33
N ASP A 269 -41.74 -31.35 32.48
CA ASP A 269 -42.11 -29.96 32.83
C ASP A 269 -41.23 -29.29 33.90
N GLY A 270 -40.06 -29.87 34.18
CA GLY A 270 -39.09 -29.32 35.12
C GLY A 270 -38.31 -28.14 34.55
N ASP A 271 -38.11 -27.11 35.37
CA ASP A 271 -37.22 -25.98 35.06
C ASP A 271 -35.74 -26.37 35.21
N GLY A 272 -34.85 -25.66 34.52
CA GLY A 272 -33.40 -25.79 34.57
C GLY A 272 -32.75 -26.75 33.57
N HIS A 273 -33.50 -27.45 32.71
CA HIS A 273 -32.95 -28.37 31.72
C HIS A 273 -33.87 -28.54 30.49
N LEU A 274 -33.30 -28.97 29.36
CA LEU A 274 -34.04 -29.37 28.15
C LEU A 274 -34.28 -30.88 28.13
N VAL A 275 -35.16 -31.34 27.23
CA VAL A 275 -35.53 -32.76 27.09
C VAL A 275 -34.32 -33.70 26.95
N ASP A 276 -33.28 -33.27 26.23
CA ASP A 276 -32.05 -34.03 26.00
C ASP A 276 -31.22 -34.27 27.26
N ARG A 277 -31.53 -33.57 28.36
CA ARG A 277 -30.90 -33.72 29.68
C ARG A 277 -31.87 -34.20 30.76
N CYS A 278 -33.03 -34.71 30.37
CA CYS A 278 -34.06 -35.19 31.29
C CYS A 278 -33.65 -36.52 31.94
N TYR A 279 -33.50 -36.55 33.27
CA TYR A 279 -33.18 -37.77 34.02
C TYR A 279 -34.26 -38.86 33.90
N TYR A 280 -35.51 -38.52 33.57
CA TYR A 280 -36.54 -39.51 33.29
C TYR A 280 -36.34 -40.26 31.95
N ILE A 281 -35.51 -39.72 31.05
CA ILE A 281 -35.16 -40.36 29.77
C ILE A 281 -33.78 -41.01 29.85
N ILE A 282 -32.79 -40.30 30.40
CA ILE A 282 -31.38 -40.71 30.45
C ILE A 282 -31.12 -41.72 31.57
N GLY A 283 -32.01 -41.76 32.56
CA GLY A 283 -31.79 -42.48 33.81
C GLY A 283 -31.19 -41.57 34.88
N PHE A 284 -31.54 -41.85 36.13
CA PHE A 284 -31.00 -41.13 37.27
C PHE A 284 -29.58 -41.63 37.57
N PRO A 285 -28.68 -40.80 38.13
CA PRO A 285 -27.32 -41.22 38.52
C PRO A 285 -27.31 -42.07 39.80
N GLU A 286 -26.28 -42.89 40.01
CA GLU A 286 -26.17 -43.93 41.08
C GLU A 286 -26.49 -43.47 42.51
N ARG A 287 -26.25 -42.19 42.82
CA ARG A 287 -26.53 -41.62 44.15
C ARG A 287 -27.93 -41.05 44.29
N HIS A 288 -28.77 -41.17 43.27
CA HIS A 288 -30.11 -40.62 43.26
C HIS A 288 -31.13 -41.62 43.77
N LYS A 289 -32.10 -41.16 44.57
CA LYS A 289 -33.16 -41.99 45.19
C LYS A 289 -34.03 -42.79 44.19
N TRP A 290 -34.03 -42.38 42.93
CA TRP A 290 -34.75 -43.03 41.82
C TRP A 290 -33.83 -43.76 40.83
N HIS A 291 -32.55 -43.92 41.17
CA HIS A 291 -31.62 -44.77 40.41
C HIS A 291 -32.18 -46.20 40.29
N GLY A 292 -32.17 -46.76 39.08
CA GLY A 292 -32.68 -48.10 38.79
C GLY A 292 -34.19 -48.28 38.94
N LYS A 293 -34.96 -47.22 39.23
CA LYS A 293 -36.43 -47.29 39.37
C LYS A 293 -37.10 -46.66 38.14
N ASN A 294 -38.01 -47.40 37.52
CA ASN A 294 -38.85 -46.91 36.42
C ASN A 294 -39.94 -45.97 36.94
N VAL A 295 -39.57 -44.73 37.24
CA VAL A 295 -40.50 -43.68 37.69
C VAL A 295 -40.90 -42.85 36.49
N LYS A 296 -42.21 -42.66 36.23
CA LYS A 296 -42.71 -41.76 35.18
C LYS A 296 -43.03 -40.37 35.79
N PRO A 297 -42.83 -39.26 35.05
CA PRO A 297 -43.22 -37.94 35.51
C PRO A 297 -44.74 -37.85 35.69
N LYS A 298 -45.19 -37.02 36.64
CA LYS A 298 -46.56 -37.03 37.17
C LYS A 298 -47.65 -36.51 36.22
N ASN A 299 -47.29 -36.04 35.01
CA ASN A 299 -48.23 -35.54 34.02
C ASN A 299 -47.93 -36.12 32.63
N LYS A 300 -48.49 -37.29 32.32
CA LYS A 300 -48.71 -37.69 30.92
C LYS A 300 -50.16 -38.12 30.73
N ARG A 301 -50.93 -37.29 30.02
CA ARG A 301 -52.08 -37.74 29.25
C ARG A 301 -51.55 -38.58 28.09
N SER A 302 -52.07 -39.79 27.95
CA SER A 302 -51.78 -40.69 26.84
C SER A 302 -52.26 -40.10 25.52
N ALA A 303 -51.39 -40.04 24.53
CA ALA A 303 -51.78 -40.06 23.13
C ALA A 303 -50.71 -40.80 22.32
N VAL A 304 -51.20 -41.74 21.55
CA VAL A 304 -50.52 -42.80 20.82
C VAL A 304 -50.22 -42.28 19.40
N ASN A 305 -49.05 -42.62 18.83
CA ASN A 305 -48.93 -43.26 17.51
C ASN A 305 -47.46 -43.44 17.10
N ASN A 306 -47.10 -44.72 16.89
CA ASN A 306 -46.05 -45.22 15.99
C ASN A 306 -46.14 -44.54 14.61
N VAL A 307 -45.02 -44.41 13.88
CA VAL A 307 -44.65 -45.26 12.71
C VAL A 307 -43.12 -45.16 12.48
N GLU A 308 -42.60 -46.27 11.95
CA GLU A 308 -41.24 -46.72 11.68
C GLU A 308 -40.32 -45.87 10.80
N ALA A 309 -39.02 -46.20 10.94
CA ALA A 309 -37.91 -45.83 10.09
C ALA A 309 -37.95 -46.54 8.72
N LEU A 310 -37.45 -45.86 7.69
CA LEU A 310 -36.89 -46.46 6.48
C LEU A 310 -35.69 -45.64 5.99
N ASN A 311 -34.57 -46.34 5.82
CA ASN A 311 -33.29 -45.87 5.31
C ASN A 311 -33.35 -45.59 3.80
N SER A 312 -32.71 -44.50 3.36
CA SER A 312 -31.66 -44.44 2.31
C SER A 312 -31.56 -43.05 1.64
N PRO A 313 -30.41 -42.69 1.06
CA PRO A 313 -29.86 -41.33 1.11
C PRO A 313 -30.25 -40.48 -0.09
N THR A 314 -30.47 -39.18 0.12
CA THR A 314 -30.63 -38.22 -0.97
C THR A 314 -29.56 -37.14 -0.89
N THR A 315 -28.75 -37.15 -1.94
CA THR A 315 -27.74 -36.19 -2.38
C THR A 315 -28.22 -34.74 -2.22
N THR A 316 -27.46 -33.93 -1.48
CA THR A 316 -27.55 -32.46 -1.54
C THR A 316 -26.18 -31.89 -1.88
N LYS A 317 -26.03 -31.44 -3.14
CA LYS A 317 -24.90 -30.65 -3.61
C LYS A 317 -25.00 -29.23 -3.03
N PRO A 318 -23.89 -28.64 -2.54
CA PRO A 318 -23.79 -27.21 -2.31
C PRO A 318 -23.50 -26.44 -3.60
N THR A 319 -23.85 -25.17 -3.51
CA THR A 319 -23.99 -24.11 -4.49
C THR A 319 -22.70 -23.76 -5.25
N THR A 320 -22.89 -23.37 -6.51
CA THR A 320 -21.93 -23.08 -7.58
C THR A 320 -21.04 -21.86 -7.33
N SER A 321 -19.72 -22.01 -7.53
CA SER A 321 -18.79 -20.93 -7.86
C SER A 321 -18.47 -21.02 -9.35
N ASP A 322 -18.82 -19.99 -10.12
CA ASP A 322 -18.53 -19.91 -11.55
C ASP A 322 -17.05 -19.59 -11.79
N GLY A 323 -16.33 -20.59 -12.29
CA GLY A 323 -15.02 -20.54 -12.92
C GLY A 323 -14.78 -21.89 -13.60
N PRO A 324 -14.13 -21.97 -14.78
CA PRO A 324 -13.95 -23.25 -15.45
C PRO A 324 -12.99 -24.12 -14.62
N MET A 325 -13.55 -25.13 -13.95
CA MET A 325 -12.77 -26.17 -13.29
C MET A 325 -12.39 -27.23 -14.33
N PHE A 326 -11.09 -27.43 -14.53
CA PHE A 326 -10.57 -28.55 -15.32
C PHE A 326 -11.12 -29.87 -14.78
N THR A 327 -11.54 -30.74 -15.68
CA THR A 327 -11.98 -32.10 -15.35
C THR A 327 -10.81 -32.91 -14.79
N THR A 328 -11.09 -33.95 -14.01
CA THR A 328 -10.06 -34.85 -13.45
C THR A 328 -9.17 -35.44 -14.54
N GLU A 329 -9.74 -35.76 -15.71
CA GLU A 329 -9.02 -36.19 -16.90
C GLU A 329 -8.07 -35.12 -17.46
N GLU A 330 -8.50 -33.86 -17.56
CA GLU A 330 -7.66 -32.76 -18.05
C GLU A 330 -6.51 -32.45 -17.08
N TYR A 331 -6.78 -32.49 -15.77
CA TYR A 331 -5.75 -32.35 -14.75
C TYR A 331 -4.67 -33.45 -14.87
N ASN A 332 -5.10 -34.69 -15.08
CA ASN A 332 -4.18 -35.82 -15.22
C ASN A 332 -3.37 -35.73 -16.53
N GLN A 333 -3.94 -35.22 -17.62
CA GLN A 333 -3.21 -34.95 -18.87
C GLN A 333 -2.12 -33.87 -18.70
N ILE A 334 -2.42 -32.80 -17.95
CA ILE A 334 -1.44 -31.74 -17.67
C ILE A 334 -0.27 -32.28 -16.81
N ILE A 335 -0.58 -33.08 -15.78
CA ILE A 335 0.46 -33.72 -14.94
C ILE A 335 1.32 -34.70 -15.76
N ALA A 336 0.74 -35.39 -16.76
CA ALA A 336 1.49 -36.27 -17.65
C ALA A 336 2.44 -35.50 -18.58
N MET A 337 2.03 -34.33 -19.11
CA MET A 337 2.89 -33.47 -19.92
C MET A 337 4.04 -32.85 -19.12
N LEU A 338 3.80 -32.46 -17.87
CA LEU A 338 4.82 -31.87 -17.01
C LEU A 338 5.87 -32.90 -16.52
N ARG A 339 5.52 -34.19 -16.45
CA ARG A 339 6.46 -35.25 -16.03
C ARG A 339 7.46 -35.68 -17.09
N ASN A 340 7.21 -35.38 -18.38
CA ASN A 340 8.09 -35.77 -19.49
C ASN A 340 9.10 -34.69 -19.92
N GLY A 341 9.23 -33.59 -19.18
CA GLY A 341 10.18 -32.52 -19.48
C GLY A 341 11.52 -32.69 -18.78
N ASN A 342 12.42 -33.51 -19.33
CA ASN A 342 13.86 -33.46 -19.01
C ASN A 342 14.68 -33.37 -20.31
N GLY A 343 15.19 -32.18 -20.64
CA GLY A 343 16.35 -32.02 -21.52
C GLY A 343 16.27 -31.01 -22.68
N GLN A 344 16.69 -29.77 -22.39
CA GLN A 344 17.37 -28.78 -23.26
C GLN A 344 16.60 -27.86 -24.25
N PRO A 345 17.12 -26.63 -24.48
CA PRO A 345 16.38 -25.52 -25.05
C PRO A 345 16.66 -25.32 -26.55
N LEU A 346 15.65 -24.97 -27.33
CA LEU A 346 15.85 -24.31 -28.62
C LEU A 346 14.77 -23.25 -28.85
N ALA A 347 15.26 -22.05 -29.14
CA ALA A 347 14.50 -20.97 -29.75
C ALA A 347 13.95 -21.40 -31.12
N ASN A 348 12.71 -21.01 -31.41
CA ASN A 348 12.29 -20.34 -32.66
C ASN A 348 10.77 -20.38 -32.79
N ALA A 349 10.16 -19.19 -32.89
CA ALA A 349 8.89 -19.01 -33.57
C ALA A 349 8.75 -17.54 -34.03
N THR A 350 9.42 -17.22 -35.14
CA THR A 350 8.97 -16.16 -36.05
C THR A 350 7.67 -16.64 -36.71
N GLY A 351 6.62 -15.82 -36.60
CA GLY A 351 5.32 -16.08 -37.22
C GLY A 351 5.30 -15.64 -38.69
N ARG A 352 4.80 -16.56 -39.54
CA ARG A 352 4.04 -16.41 -40.82
C ARG A 352 4.32 -15.16 -41.65
N GLY A 353 4.82 -15.24 -42.89
CA GLY A 353 4.33 -16.10 -43.97
C GLY A 353 3.17 -15.41 -44.69
N PHE A 354 3.48 -14.39 -45.50
CA PHE A 354 2.63 -13.90 -46.56
C PHE A 354 3.09 -14.57 -47.86
N GLU A 355 2.18 -15.28 -48.51
CA GLU A 355 2.35 -15.86 -49.85
C GLU A 355 2.37 -14.71 -50.88
N GLU A 356 3.46 -14.60 -51.63
CA GLU A 356 3.52 -13.82 -52.87
C GLU A 356 3.51 -14.81 -54.04
N ASP A 357 2.45 -14.74 -54.84
CA ASP A 357 2.34 -15.39 -56.13
C ASP A 357 3.23 -14.66 -57.15
N ASP A 358 4.23 -15.37 -57.67
CA ASP A 358 5.05 -15.03 -58.83
C ASP A 358 4.20 -14.84 -60.09
N TRP A 359 4.37 -13.71 -60.79
CA TRP A 359 4.31 -13.66 -62.26
C TRP A 359 5.39 -12.71 -62.82
N PRO A 360 5.98 -13.04 -63.99
CA PRO A 360 7.35 -12.70 -64.35
C PRO A 360 7.47 -11.41 -65.17
N GLY A 361 8.69 -10.87 -65.20
CA GLY A 361 9.04 -9.65 -65.91
C GLY A 361 9.01 -9.71 -67.43
N GLN A 362 8.98 -8.51 -68.00
CA GLN A 362 9.52 -8.10 -69.31
C GLN A 362 9.88 -6.60 -69.13
N ALA A 363 11.16 -6.23 -69.13
CA ALA A 363 11.91 -5.82 -70.33
C ALA A 363 11.21 -4.69 -71.09
N PHE A 364 11.63 -3.45 -70.85
CA PHE A 364 12.45 -2.64 -71.77
C PHE A 364 13.04 -1.43 -71.03
#